data_AF-A0A699ZNR6-F1
#
_entry.id   AF-A0A699ZNR6-F1
#
_cell.length_a   1.000
_cell.length_b   1.000
_cell.length_c   1.000
_cell.angle_alpha   90.00
_cell.angle_beta   90.00
_cell.angle_gamma   90.00
#
_symmetry.space_group_name_H-M   'P 1'
#
loop_
_entity.id
_entity.type
_entity.pdbx_description
1 polymer ?
#
loop_
_entity_poly.entity_id
_entity_poly.type
_entity_poly.pdbx_seq_one_letter_code
_entity_poly.pdbx_strand_id
1 'polypeptide(L)'
;MLKEPVTAAELAAKRAQQEQVRAHLQAQVEARQAKQQSKKQQDTHFAAVQQAQAESWQAEEVQQRGRVEQQKASYRQELAKQVADLEARRLEDRAFRQRGITSTTRSAGDDLPYNVVETPVLSPLGVRIQSVAVPKEGLAANRRKRSQYFIQ
;
A
#
# COMPACT_ATOMS: atom_id res chain seq x y z
N MET A 1 -25.51 81.51 35.85
CA MET A 1 -24.27 80.71 35.79
C MET A 1 -23.74 80.78 34.38
N LEU A 2 -22.74 81.64 34.15
CA LEU A 2 -22.13 81.83 32.84
C LEU A 2 -21.18 80.67 32.58
N LYS A 3 -21.44 79.88 31.54
CA LYS A 3 -20.46 78.90 31.03
C LYS A 3 -19.27 79.71 30.51
N GLU A 4 -18.09 79.51 31.09
CA GLU A 4 -16.86 80.14 30.60
C GLU A 4 -16.67 79.81 29.10
N PRO A 5 -16.34 80.80 28.25
CA PRO A 5 -16.13 80.55 26.84
C PRO A 5 -14.85 79.73 26.66
N VAL A 6 -14.97 78.56 26.04
CA VAL A 6 -13.82 77.73 25.64
C VAL A 6 -12.87 78.59 24.81
N THR A 7 -11.62 78.68 25.25
CA THR A 7 -10.62 79.50 24.56
C THR A 7 -10.26 78.88 23.21
N ALA A 8 -9.85 79.71 22.24
CA ALA A 8 -9.44 79.22 20.92
C ALA A 8 -8.32 78.16 20.99
N ALA A 9 -7.45 78.26 22.00
CA ALA A 9 -6.37 77.31 22.27
C ALA A 9 -6.90 75.93 22.74
N GLU A 10 -7.87 75.90 23.65
CA GLU A 10 -8.50 74.66 24.11
C GLU A 10 -9.28 73.95 23.00
N LEU A 11 -9.90 74.74 22.11
CA LEU A 11 -10.64 74.20 20.96
C LEU A 11 -9.69 73.58 19.92
N ALA A 12 -8.53 74.18 19.68
CA ALA A 12 -7.48 73.64 18.82
C ALA A 12 -6.87 72.35 19.41
N ALA A 13 -6.58 72.34 20.72
CA ALA A 13 -6.06 71.16 21.41
C ALA A 13 -7.05 69.98 21.36
N LYS A 14 -8.35 70.24 21.59
CA LYS A 14 -9.38 69.19 21.46
C LYS A 14 -9.49 68.65 20.04
N ARG A 15 -9.40 69.49 19.02
CA ARG A 15 -9.41 69.04 17.61
C ARG A 15 -8.20 68.16 17.29
N ALA A 16 -7.00 68.56 17.70
CA ALA A 16 -5.78 67.78 17.52
C ALA A 16 -5.89 66.40 18.22
N GLN A 17 -6.40 66.38 19.45
CA GLN A 17 -6.62 65.13 20.18
C GLN A 17 -7.65 64.23 19.48
N GLN A 18 -8.73 64.81 18.94
CA GLN A 18 -9.76 64.07 18.23
C GLN A 18 -9.26 63.48 16.91
N GLU A 19 -8.39 64.21 16.20
CA GLU A 19 -7.74 63.76 14.97
C GLU A 19 -6.73 62.64 15.24
N GLN A 20 -5.97 62.74 16.33
CA GLN A 20 -5.05 61.69 16.77
C GLN A 20 -5.78 60.40 17.16
N VAL A 21 -6.92 60.51 17.86
CA VAL A 21 -7.78 59.36 18.20
C VAL A 21 -8.36 58.73 16.93
N ARG A 22 -8.81 59.54 15.96
CA ARG A 22 -9.32 59.04 14.68
C ARG A 22 -8.24 58.28 13.90
N ALA A 23 -7.04 58.85 13.77
CA ALA A 23 -5.92 58.20 13.10
C ALA A 23 -5.55 56.86 13.76
N HIS A 24 -5.52 56.82 15.10
CA HIS A 24 -5.24 55.60 15.84
C HIS A 24 -6.33 54.53 15.65
N LEU A 25 -7.61 54.93 15.68
CA LEU A 25 -8.71 54.01 15.42
C LEU A 25 -8.68 53.47 13.98
N GLN A 26 -8.38 54.32 13.01
CA GLN A 26 -8.25 53.92 11.62
C GLN A 26 -7.11 52.91 11.43
N ALA A 27 -5.93 53.17 12.02
CA ALA A 27 -4.81 52.23 12.00
C ALA A 27 -5.17 50.88 12.65
N GLN A 28 -5.93 50.86 13.75
CA GLN A 28 -6.40 49.62 14.36
C GLN A 28 -7.37 48.84 13.46
N VAL A 29 -8.28 49.54 12.76
CA VAL A 29 -9.21 48.89 11.84
C VAL A 29 -8.45 48.28 10.67
N GLU A 30 -7.53 49.02 10.06
CA GLU A 30 -6.68 48.54 8.96
C GLU A 30 -5.85 47.33 9.38
N ALA A 31 -5.22 47.36 10.57
CA ALA A 31 -4.48 46.23 11.11
C ALA A 31 -5.37 44.98 11.34
N ARG A 32 -6.61 45.17 11.81
CA ARG A 32 -7.57 44.06 11.97
C ARG A 32 -8.00 43.49 10.62
N GLN A 33 -8.25 44.34 9.63
CA GLN A 33 -8.61 43.90 8.28
C GLN A 33 -7.47 43.12 7.63
N ALA A 34 -6.23 43.61 7.73
CA ALA A 34 -5.05 42.91 7.23
C ALA A 34 -4.88 41.54 7.89
N LYS A 35 -5.07 41.45 9.21
CA LYS A 35 -5.01 40.17 9.93
C LYS A 35 -6.11 39.20 9.50
N GLN A 36 -7.33 39.70 9.27
CA GLN A 36 -8.42 38.87 8.76
C GLN A 36 -8.16 38.36 7.33
N GLN A 37 -7.63 39.21 6.46
CA GLN A 37 -7.27 38.81 5.10
C GLN A 37 -6.15 37.76 5.10
N SER A 38 -5.11 37.95 5.91
CA SER A 38 -4.04 36.97 6.08
C SER A 38 -4.58 35.63 6.58
N LYS A 39 -5.48 35.64 7.57
CA LYS A 39 -6.11 34.40 8.06
C LYS A 39 -6.92 33.71 6.97
N LYS A 40 -7.73 34.45 6.20
CA LYS A 40 -8.49 33.89 5.07
C LYS A 40 -7.58 33.24 4.04
N GLN A 41 -6.45 33.87 3.70
CA GLN A 41 -5.46 33.31 2.78
C GLN A 41 -4.86 31.99 3.31
N GLN A 42 -4.50 31.95 4.60
CA GLN A 42 -4.01 30.72 5.24
C GLN A 42 -5.06 29.61 5.22
N ASP A 43 -6.31 29.92 5.56
CA ASP A 43 -7.41 28.95 5.55
C ASP A 43 -7.64 28.40 4.12
N THR A 44 -7.62 29.26 3.10
CA THR A 44 -7.75 28.83 1.70
C THR A 44 -6.58 27.97 1.23
N HIS A 45 -5.35 28.32 1.62
CA HIS A 45 -4.17 27.55 1.27
C HIS A 45 -4.20 26.18 1.93
N PHE A 46 -4.57 26.11 3.21
CA PHE A 46 -4.71 24.86 3.95
C PHE A 46 -5.78 23.94 3.33
N ALA A 47 -6.93 24.49 2.95
CA ALA A 47 -7.97 23.74 2.25
C ALA A 47 -7.48 23.20 0.89
N ALA A 48 -6.77 24.02 0.11
CA ALA A 48 -6.19 23.60 -1.17
C ALA A 48 -5.17 22.47 -1.01
N VAL A 49 -4.29 22.55 0.00
CA VAL A 49 -3.31 21.49 0.28
C VAL A 49 -4.00 20.20 0.69
N GLN A 50 -5.02 20.26 1.54
CA GLN A 50 -5.78 19.06 1.93
C GLN A 50 -6.48 18.42 0.72
N GLN A 51 -7.10 19.22 -0.15
CA GLN A 51 -7.73 18.71 -1.35
C GLN A 51 -6.71 18.04 -2.28
N ALA A 52 -5.57 18.70 -2.53
CA ALA A 52 -4.51 18.13 -3.36
C ALA A 52 -3.94 16.82 -2.78
N GLN A 53 -3.83 16.69 -1.45
CA GLN A 53 -3.42 15.45 -0.80
C GLN A 53 -4.46 14.33 -0.94
N ALA A 54 -5.75 14.65 -0.81
CA ALA A 54 -6.81 13.68 -1.00
C ALA A 54 -6.85 13.16 -2.44
N GLU A 55 -6.73 14.06 -3.41
CA GLU A 55 -6.67 13.73 -4.84
C GLU A 55 -5.43 12.88 -5.17
N SER A 56 -4.27 13.20 -4.58
CA SER A 56 -3.04 12.43 -4.83
C SER A 56 -3.11 11.02 -4.26
N TRP A 57 -3.63 10.84 -3.05
CA TRP A 57 -3.84 9.52 -2.46
C TRP A 57 -4.83 8.67 -3.25
N GLN A 58 -5.93 9.27 -3.71
CA GLN A 58 -6.91 8.57 -4.53
C GLN A 58 -6.30 8.15 -5.87
N ALA A 59 -5.52 9.03 -6.52
CA ALA A 59 -4.84 8.72 -7.77
C ALA A 59 -3.83 7.58 -7.58
N GLU A 60 -3.05 7.61 -6.50
CA GLU A 60 -2.07 6.57 -6.19
C GLU A 60 -2.76 5.22 -5.93
N GLU A 61 -3.84 5.20 -5.15
CA GLU A 61 -4.59 3.99 -4.87
C GLU A 61 -5.16 3.37 -6.15
N VAL A 62 -5.74 4.18 -7.04
CA VAL A 62 -6.26 3.72 -8.33
C VAL A 62 -5.13 3.13 -9.20
N GLN A 63 -3.98 3.78 -9.25
CA GLN A 63 -2.82 3.27 -10.00
C GLN A 63 -2.32 1.95 -9.43
N GLN A 64 -2.20 1.84 -8.10
CA GLN A 64 -1.75 0.61 -7.44
C GLN A 64 -2.73 -0.54 -7.69
N ARG A 65 -4.04 -0.30 -7.53
CA ARG A 65 -5.09 -1.29 -7.85
C ARG A 65 -5.00 -1.74 -9.32
N GLY A 66 -4.82 -0.81 -10.25
CA GLY A 66 -4.64 -1.12 -11.68
C GLY A 66 -3.42 -2.02 -11.94
N ARG A 67 -2.27 -1.72 -11.32
CA ARG A 67 -1.06 -2.55 -11.45
C ARG A 67 -1.26 -3.96 -10.90
N VAL A 68 -1.90 -4.08 -9.74
CA VAL A 68 -2.19 -5.40 -9.13
C VAL A 68 -3.13 -6.22 -10.00
N GLU A 69 -4.17 -5.61 -10.57
CA GLU A 69 -5.09 -6.33 -11.48
C GLU A 69 -4.39 -6.76 -12.77
N GLN A 70 -3.51 -5.94 -13.33
CA GLN A 70 -2.68 -6.35 -14.47
C GLN A 70 -1.75 -7.52 -14.12
N GLN A 71 -1.09 -7.49 -12.98
CA GLN A 71 -0.23 -8.59 -12.52
C GLN A 71 -1.03 -9.88 -12.32
N LYS A 72 -2.23 -9.81 -11.73
CA LYS A 72 -3.13 -10.95 -11.58
C LYS A 72 -3.55 -11.52 -12.93
N ALA A 73 -3.88 -10.66 -13.90
CA ALA A 73 -4.24 -11.09 -15.25
C ALA A 73 -3.09 -11.83 -15.93
N SER A 74 -1.87 -11.28 -15.88
CA SER A 74 -0.67 -11.91 -16.42
C SER A 74 -0.38 -13.25 -15.73
N TYR A 75 -0.50 -13.33 -14.41
CA TYR A 75 -0.30 -14.57 -13.67
C TYR A 75 -1.31 -15.65 -14.04
N ARG A 76 -2.60 -15.28 -14.23
CA ARG A 76 -3.64 -16.21 -14.69
C ARG A 76 -3.35 -16.75 -16.09
N GLN A 77 -2.86 -15.90 -16.99
CA GLN A 77 -2.46 -16.33 -18.33
C GLN A 77 -1.27 -17.30 -18.28
N GLU A 78 -0.26 -17.00 -17.46
CA GLU A 78 0.89 -17.88 -17.30
C GLU A 78 0.50 -19.24 -16.70
N LEU A 79 -0.37 -19.22 -15.69
CA LEU A 79 -0.92 -20.45 -15.10
C LEU A 79 -1.69 -21.28 -16.13
N ALA A 80 -2.52 -20.63 -16.97
CA ALA A 80 -3.26 -21.32 -18.01
C ALA A 80 -2.33 -21.99 -19.04
N LYS A 81 -1.21 -21.34 -19.40
CA LYS A 81 -0.18 -21.95 -20.27
C LYS A 81 0.46 -23.17 -19.61
N GLN A 82 0.85 -23.06 -18.34
CA GLN A 82 1.46 -24.19 -17.60
C GLN A 82 0.51 -25.38 -17.50
N VAL A 83 -0.79 -25.14 -17.28
CA VAL A 83 -1.81 -26.19 -17.27
C VAL A 83 -1.91 -26.84 -18.65
N ALA A 84 -2.00 -26.06 -19.73
CA ALA A 84 -2.05 -26.59 -21.09
C ALA A 84 -0.80 -27.43 -21.44
N ASP A 85 0.39 -26.98 -21.06
CA ASP A 85 1.64 -27.70 -21.28
C ASP A 85 1.68 -29.04 -20.51
N LEU A 86 1.19 -29.06 -19.27
CA LEU A 86 1.08 -30.29 -18.48
C LEU A 86 0.08 -31.27 -19.08
N GLU A 87 -1.06 -30.78 -19.58
CA GLU A 87 -2.06 -31.60 -20.26
C GLU A 87 -1.53 -32.18 -21.57
N ALA A 88 -0.81 -31.39 -22.37
CA ALA A 88 -0.15 -31.86 -23.59
C ALA A 88 0.83 -33.00 -23.29
N ARG A 89 1.70 -32.83 -22.29
CA ARG A 89 2.64 -33.88 -21.85
C ARG A 89 1.93 -35.15 -21.37
N ARG A 90 0.80 -35.02 -20.66
CA ARG A 90 0.00 -36.18 -20.21
C ARG A 90 -0.63 -36.93 -21.38
N LEU A 91 -1.08 -36.22 -22.42
CA LEU A 91 -1.63 -36.84 -23.62
C LEU A 91 -0.55 -37.57 -24.41
N GLU A 92 0.64 -36.99 -24.55
CA GLU A 92 1.81 -37.65 -25.14
C GLU A 92 2.18 -38.91 -24.36
N ASP A 93 2.32 -38.82 -23.03
CA ASP A 93 2.61 -39.95 -22.15
C ASP A 93 1.58 -41.09 -22.33
N ARG A 94 0.29 -40.76 -22.45
CA ARG A 94 -0.78 -41.75 -22.71
C ARG A 94 -0.63 -42.38 -24.10
N ALA A 95 -0.34 -41.58 -25.12
CA ALA A 95 -0.13 -42.07 -26.48
C ALA A 95 1.12 -42.95 -26.62
N PHE A 96 2.18 -42.70 -25.85
CA PHE A 96 3.36 -43.57 -25.76
C PHE A 96 3.02 -44.92 -25.12
N ARG A 97 2.30 -44.91 -23.98
CA ARG A 97 1.84 -46.14 -23.31
C ARG A 97 0.93 -46.99 -24.20
N GLN A 98 0.01 -46.36 -24.92
CA GLN A 98 -0.91 -47.07 -25.84
C GLN A 98 -0.20 -47.70 -27.04
N ARG A 99 0.93 -47.13 -27.49
CA ARG A 99 1.75 -47.69 -28.57
C ARG A 99 2.68 -48.83 -28.12
N GLY A 100 2.59 -49.28 -26.85
CA GLY A 100 3.45 -50.33 -26.32
C GLY A 100 4.93 -49.93 -26.21
N ILE A 101 5.26 -48.66 -26.46
CA ILE A 101 6.58 -48.11 -26.25
C ILE A 101 6.68 -47.80 -24.76
N THR A 102 7.01 -48.82 -23.97
CA THR A 102 7.42 -48.61 -22.57
C THR A 102 8.72 -47.84 -22.60
N SER A 103 8.64 -46.51 -22.48
CA SER A 103 9.79 -45.64 -22.27
C SER A 103 10.54 -46.16 -21.03
N THR A 104 11.63 -46.87 -21.28
CA THR A 104 12.55 -47.42 -20.27
C THR A 104 13.36 -46.32 -19.56
N THR A 105 13.04 -45.05 -19.77
CA THR A 105 13.74 -43.90 -19.17
C THR A 105 12.89 -43.07 -18.19
N ARG A 106 11.71 -43.56 -17.77
CA ARG A 106 10.91 -42.88 -16.73
C ARG A 106 10.44 -43.73 -15.54
N SER A 107 10.86 -45.00 -15.47
CA SER A 107 10.60 -45.86 -14.29
C SER A 107 11.74 -45.85 -13.26
N ALA A 108 12.75 -45.00 -13.41
CA ALA A 108 13.85 -44.92 -12.46
C ALA A 108 13.51 -44.18 -11.15
N GLY A 109 12.34 -43.52 -11.05
CA GLY A 109 11.93 -42.79 -9.83
C GLY A 109 11.24 -43.65 -8.77
N ASP A 110 10.56 -44.73 -9.18
CA ASP A 110 9.82 -45.59 -8.26
C ASP A 110 10.69 -46.66 -7.58
N ASP A 111 11.83 -47.02 -8.18
CA ASP A 111 12.77 -48.03 -7.68
C ASP A 111 13.91 -47.46 -6.79
N LEU A 112 13.95 -46.15 -6.56
CA LEU A 112 14.97 -45.55 -5.69
C LEU A 112 14.65 -45.85 -4.22
N PRO A 113 15.66 -46.14 -3.36
CA PRO A 113 15.44 -46.41 -1.94
C PRO A 113 15.03 -45.16 -1.13
N TYR A 114 14.83 -44.02 -1.80
CA TYR A 114 14.49 -42.73 -1.21
C TYR A 114 13.33 -42.06 -1.97
N ASN A 115 12.53 -41.28 -1.25
CA ASN A 115 11.54 -40.36 -1.78
C ASN A 115 12.15 -38.95 -1.85
N VAL A 116 11.89 -38.21 -2.93
CA VAL A 116 12.25 -36.79 -2.99
C VAL A 116 11.11 -35.99 -2.36
N VAL A 117 11.38 -35.34 -1.23
CA VAL A 117 10.43 -34.47 -0.55
C VAL A 117 10.83 -33.03 -0.78
N GLU A 118 9.93 -32.24 -1.34
CA GLU A 118 10.11 -30.81 -1.53
C GLU A 118 9.62 -30.07 -0.28
N THR A 119 10.55 -29.46 0.45
CA THR A 119 10.22 -28.66 1.64
C THR A 119 10.48 -27.19 1.38
N PRO A 120 9.52 -26.29 1.66
CA PRO A 120 9.77 -24.86 1.61
C PRO A 120 10.71 -24.48 2.76
N VAL A 121 11.84 -23.86 2.41
CA VAL A 121 12.83 -23.35 3.36
C VAL A 121 12.85 -21.83 3.26
N LEU A 122 12.78 -21.17 4.41
CA LEU A 122 12.90 -19.73 4.51
C LEU A 122 14.35 -19.34 4.26
N SER A 123 14.59 -18.54 3.23
CA SER A 123 15.89 -17.93 2.96
C SER A 123 15.79 -16.40 3.07
N PRO A 124 16.91 -15.68 3.25
CA PRO A 124 16.92 -14.21 3.29
C PRO A 124 16.38 -13.55 2.01
N LEU A 125 16.31 -14.30 0.91
CA LEU A 125 15.82 -13.85 -0.40
C LEU A 125 14.38 -14.33 -0.69
N GLY A 126 13.67 -14.85 0.31
CA GLY A 126 12.31 -15.38 0.21
C GLY A 126 12.22 -16.89 0.42
N VAL A 127 11.01 -17.44 0.22
CA VAL A 127 10.75 -18.89 0.33
C VAL A 127 11.32 -19.61 -0.88
N ARG A 128 12.24 -20.55 -0.63
CA ARG A 128 12.81 -21.43 -1.65
C ARG A 128 12.34 -22.85 -1.43
N ILE A 129 12.15 -23.61 -2.50
CA ILE A 129 11.88 -25.05 -2.41
C ILE A 129 13.23 -25.77 -2.38
N GLN A 130 13.49 -26.52 -1.32
CA GLN A 130 14.63 -27.42 -1.24
C GLN A 130 14.13 -28.85 -1.34
N SER A 131 14.61 -29.58 -2.35
CA SER A 131 14.32 -31.00 -2.53
C SER A 131 15.31 -31.83 -1.71
N VAL A 132 14.81 -32.64 -0.78
CA VAL A 132 15.62 -33.52 0.07
C VAL A 132 15.27 -34.97 -0.24
N ALA A 133 16.29 -35.80 -0.47
CA ALA A 133 16.13 -37.24 -0.63
C ALA A 133 15.96 -37.89 0.76
N VAL A 134 14.79 -38.44 1.04
CA VAL A 134 14.45 -39.09 2.32
C VAL A 134 14.32 -40.60 2.10
N PRO A 135 15.10 -41.45 2.79
CA PRO A 135 14.98 -42.90 2.68
C PRO A 135 13.54 -43.38 2.97
N LYS A 136 13.02 -44.30 2.15
CA LYS A 136 11.64 -44.82 2.25
C LYS A 136 11.36 -45.45 3.63
N GLU A 137 12.37 -46.09 4.23
CA GLU A 137 12.30 -46.71 5.56
C GLU A 137 12.05 -45.69 6.69
N GLY A 138 12.56 -44.46 6.56
CA GLY A 138 12.40 -43.40 7.56
C GLY A 138 11.02 -42.73 7.54
N LEU A 139 10.31 -42.76 6.41
CA LEU A 139 9.00 -42.13 6.25
C LEU A 139 7.87 -42.93 6.92
N ALA A 140 7.94 -44.25 6.92
CA ALA A 140 6.99 -45.11 7.62
C ALA A 140 7.09 -44.97 9.16
N ALA A 141 8.31 -44.83 9.69
CA ALA A 141 8.55 -44.60 11.11
C ALA A 141 8.05 -43.22 11.59
N ASN A 142 8.22 -42.18 10.76
CA ASN A 142 7.78 -40.82 11.09
C ASN A 142 6.25 -40.65 11.01
N ARG A 143 5.57 -41.36 10.09
CA ARG A 143 4.10 -41.37 10.00
C ARG A 143 3.44 -41.95 11.26
N ARG A 144 4.00 -43.02 11.83
CA ARG A 144 3.52 -43.60 13.10
C ARG A 144 3.69 -42.65 14.28
N LYS A 145 4.85 -41.99 14.41
CA LYS A 145 5.07 -41.01 15.50
C LYS A 145 4.14 -39.81 15.39
N ARG A 146 3.89 -39.30 14.18
CA ARG A 146 3.04 -38.13 13.99
C ARG A 146 1.55 -38.40 14.29
N SER A 147 1.07 -39.65 14.15
CA SER A 147 -0.30 -40.03 14.54
C SER A 147 -0.54 -40.12 16.06
N GLN A 148 0.51 -40.20 16.88
CA GLN A 148 0.38 -40.26 18.34
C GLN A 148 0.25 -38.88 19.00
N TYR A 149 0.60 -37.80 18.31
CA TYR A 149 0.53 -36.42 18.86
C TYR A 149 -0.76 -35.67 18.50
N PHE A 150 -1.72 -36.31 17.81
CA PHE A 150 -2.99 -35.71 17.40
C PHE A 150 -4.23 -36.44 17.97
N ILE A 151 -4.04 -37.34 18.94
CA ILE A 151 -5.14 -37.87 19.77
C ILE A 151 -4.83 -37.50 21.22
N GLN A 152 -5.23 -36.29 21.62
CA GLN A 152 -5.55 -35.89 22.99
C GLN A 152 -6.69 -34.87 22.93
#